data_AF-A0A918KGN6-F1
#
_entry.id   AF-A0A918KGN6-F1
#
_cell.length_a   1.000
_cell.length_b   1.000
_cell.length_c   1.000
_cell.angle_alpha   90.00
_cell.angle_beta   90.00
_cell.angle_gamma   90.00
#
_symmetry.space_group_name_H-M   'P 1'
#
loop_
_entity.id
_entity.type
_entity.pdbx_description
1 polymer ?
#
loop_
_entity_poly.entity_id
_entity_poly.type
_entity_poly.pdbx_seq_one_letter_code
_entity_poly.pdbx_strand_id
1 'polypeptide(L)'
;MLEAEDWRATIYVACGLCDTTNHLGLHMSLEDVVAVHSSGHEIADHTYSHLNTIDVSLKTFLADIKKNQKTLKNLGLPPSRHFAYPFGEVSPALKQALRTRFATLRGVISPNNPSQDANLLNAMRLYSDDTIEAAIAQISELTETPQWLHLFTHDVRDMPSQYGCTPENFARVVSAVKASGALVLTVDQAFQKLQQRETIS
;
A
#
# COMPACT_ATOMS: atom_id res chain seq x y z
N MET A 1 -5.23 13.24 -8.76
CA MET A 1 -6.24 13.45 -7.69
C MET A 1 -5.58 13.72 -6.34
N LEU A 2 -4.72 12.83 -5.82
CA LEU A 2 -4.03 13.06 -4.54
C LEU A 2 -3.09 14.28 -4.58
N GLU A 3 -2.27 14.40 -5.62
CA GLU A 3 -1.36 15.55 -5.79
C GLU A 3 -2.09 16.91 -5.83
N ALA A 4 -3.36 16.94 -6.28
CA ALA A 4 -4.17 18.15 -6.29
C ALA A 4 -4.55 18.63 -4.88
N GLU A 5 -4.48 17.74 -3.89
CA GLU A 5 -4.66 18.02 -2.46
C GLU A 5 -3.31 18.14 -1.72
N ASP A 6 -2.19 18.19 -2.47
CA ASP A 6 -0.82 18.07 -1.98
C ASP A 6 -0.55 16.82 -1.13
N TRP A 7 -1.27 15.74 -1.41
CA TRP A 7 -1.07 14.46 -0.75
C TRP A 7 -0.13 13.56 -1.56
N ARG A 8 0.58 12.67 -0.86
CA ARG A 8 1.42 11.63 -1.44
C ARG A 8 0.96 10.26 -0.93
N ALA A 9 1.02 9.28 -1.82
CA ALA A 9 0.68 7.90 -1.55
C ALA A 9 1.92 7.01 -1.52
N THR A 10 1.75 5.82 -0.95
CA THR A 10 2.72 4.73 -1.06
C THR A 10 2.25 3.73 -2.12
N ILE A 11 3.03 3.59 -3.19
CA ILE A 11 2.76 2.67 -4.29
C ILE A 11 3.58 1.41 -4.09
N TYR A 12 2.90 0.30 -3.89
CA TYR A 12 3.54 -1.00 -3.67
C TYR A 12 3.69 -1.71 -5.01
N VAL A 13 4.92 -1.89 -5.47
CA VAL A 13 5.21 -2.28 -6.85
C VAL A 13 5.76 -3.70 -6.92
N ALA A 14 5.16 -4.49 -7.80
CA ALA A 14 5.73 -5.72 -8.30
C ALA A 14 6.35 -5.50 -9.68
N CYS A 15 7.66 -5.23 -9.73
CA CYS A 15 8.32 -4.76 -10.96
C CYS A 15 8.27 -5.78 -12.11
N GLY A 16 8.06 -7.07 -11.82
CA GLY A 16 7.90 -8.09 -12.84
C GLY A 16 6.55 -8.05 -13.56
N LEU A 17 5.56 -7.33 -13.02
CA LEU A 17 4.28 -7.06 -13.69
C LEU A 17 4.32 -5.77 -14.50
N CYS A 18 5.29 -4.88 -14.26
CA CYS A 18 5.39 -3.64 -15.03
C CYS A 18 5.60 -3.91 -16.51
N ASP A 19 5.00 -3.07 -17.35
CA ASP A 19 5.04 -3.18 -18.83
C ASP A 19 4.39 -4.47 -19.38
N THR A 20 3.60 -5.17 -18.56
CA THR A 20 2.87 -6.38 -18.97
C THR A 20 1.37 -6.13 -19.12
N THR A 21 0.71 -6.93 -19.94
CA THR A 21 -0.76 -6.98 -20.04
C THR A 21 -1.23 -8.33 -19.54
N ASN A 22 -2.19 -8.33 -18.61
CA ASN A 22 -2.88 -9.54 -18.18
C ASN A 22 -4.40 -9.38 -18.30
N HIS A 23 -5.18 -10.31 -17.72
CA HIS A 23 -6.64 -10.27 -17.75
C HIS A 23 -7.26 -9.04 -17.06
N LEU A 24 -6.48 -8.26 -16.31
CA LEU A 24 -6.89 -7.00 -15.68
C LEU A 24 -6.51 -5.77 -16.53
N GLY A 25 -5.84 -5.97 -17.67
CA GLY A 25 -5.39 -4.91 -18.58
C GLY A 25 -3.88 -4.66 -18.51
N LEU A 26 -3.47 -3.51 -19.08
CA LEU A 26 -2.10 -3.03 -19.06
C LEU A 26 -1.72 -2.57 -17.64
N HIS A 27 -0.57 -3.06 -17.16
CA HIS A 27 0.03 -2.63 -15.90
C HIS A 27 0.90 -1.39 -16.12
N MET A 28 1.14 -0.64 -15.05
CA MET A 28 2.02 0.52 -15.09
C MET A 28 3.42 0.15 -15.63
N SER A 29 4.07 1.06 -16.32
CA SER A 29 5.44 0.87 -16.80
C SER A 29 6.47 1.06 -15.69
N LEU A 30 7.70 0.58 -15.89
CA LEU A 30 8.82 0.95 -15.00
C LEU A 30 9.12 2.46 -15.05
N GLU A 31 8.84 3.12 -16.18
CA GLU A 31 8.95 4.57 -16.32
C GLU A 31 7.91 5.29 -15.44
N ASP A 32 6.68 4.79 -15.36
CA ASP A 32 5.65 5.30 -14.45
C ASP A 32 6.07 5.18 -12.98
N VAL A 33 6.75 4.09 -12.59
CA VAL A 33 7.27 3.94 -11.23
C VAL A 33 8.26 5.06 -10.90
N VAL A 34 9.16 5.38 -11.83
CA VAL A 34 10.15 6.47 -11.66
C VAL A 34 9.46 7.84 -11.66
N ALA A 35 8.49 8.05 -12.54
CA ALA A 35 7.74 9.30 -12.62
C ALA A 35 6.96 9.57 -11.32
N VAL A 36 6.24 8.57 -10.82
CA VAL A 36 5.46 8.66 -9.57
C VAL A 36 6.38 8.93 -8.38
N HIS A 37 7.54 8.27 -8.31
CA HIS A 37 8.54 8.61 -7.28
C HIS A 37 9.03 10.05 -7.39
N SER A 38 9.29 10.53 -8.61
CA SER A 38 9.76 11.90 -8.87
C SER A 38 8.73 12.96 -8.47
N SER A 39 7.43 12.63 -8.51
CA SER A 39 6.35 13.46 -7.97
C SER A 39 6.28 13.46 -6.43
N GLY A 40 7.14 12.70 -5.75
CA GLY A 40 7.23 12.64 -4.28
C GLY A 40 6.41 11.52 -3.65
N HIS A 41 5.85 10.60 -4.44
CA HIS A 41 5.24 9.39 -3.89
C HIS A 41 6.29 8.41 -3.38
N GLU A 42 5.90 7.64 -2.38
CA GLU A 42 6.74 6.57 -1.85
C GLU A 42 6.59 5.31 -2.71
N ILE A 43 7.71 4.66 -3.04
CA ILE A 43 7.71 3.35 -3.70
C ILE A 43 8.05 2.27 -2.66
N ALA A 44 7.15 1.30 -2.53
CA ALA A 44 7.23 0.19 -1.60
C ALA A 44 7.25 -1.16 -2.33
N ASP A 45 7.62 -2.24 -1.63
CA ASP A 45 7.86 -3.54 -2.23
C ASP A 45 6.61 -4.44 -2.22
N HIS A 46 6.37 -5.16 -3.31
CA HIS A 46 5.27 -6.11 -3.42
C HIS A 46 5.69 -7.46 -4.04
N THR A 47 6.93 -7.90 -3.76
CA THR A 47 7.64 -8.97 -4.49
C THR A 47 7.95 -8.57 -5.94
N TYR A 48 8.71 -9.35 -6.70
CA TYR A 48 8.97 -9.05 -8.11
C TYR A 48 7.88 -9.63 -9.00
N SER A 49 7.57 -10.92 -8.80
CA SER A 49 6.68 -11.68 -9.67
C SER A 49 5.23 -11.72 -9.16
N HIS A 50 4.90 -10.97 -8.11
CA HIS A 50 3.61 -11.01 -7.43
C HIS A 50 3.28 -12.44 -6.92
N LEU A 51 4.26 -13.06 -6.27
CA LEU A 51 4.17 -14.45 -5.83
C LEU A 51 3.18 -14.61 -4.67
N ASN A 52 2.38 -15.67 -4.74
CA ASN A 52 1.59 -16.16 -3.63
C ASN A 52 2.49 -16.99 -2.69
N THR A 53 2.40 -16.78 -1.37
CA THR A 53 3.29 -17.47 -0.42
C THR A 53 2.90 -18.94 -0.17
N ILE A 54 1.68 -19.34 -0.49
CA ILE A 54 1.20 -20.72 -0.41
C ILE A 54 1.83 -21.55 -1.53
N ASP A 55 2.07 -20.95 -2.69
CA ASP A 55 2.53 -21.65 -3.89
C ASP A 55 4.05 -21.88 -3.95
N VAL A 56 4.83 -21.18 -3.10
CA VAL A 56 6.30 -21.18 -3.17
C VAL A 56 6.96 -21.35 -1.81
N SER A 57 8.19 -21.88 -1.83
CA SER A 57 8.99 -21.95 -0.60
C SER A 57 9.36 -20.54 -0.08
N LEU A 58 9.55 -20.41 1.23
CA LEU A 58 10.04 -19.16 1.85
C LEU A 58 11.35 -18.68 1.20
N LYS A 59 12.25 -19.59 0.83
CA LYS A 59 13.51 -19.25 0.15
C LYS A 59 13.25 -18.60 -1.21
N THR A 60 12.32 -19.15 -2.00
CA THR A 60 11.91 -18.61 -3.30
C THR A 60 11.28 -17.23 -3.13
N PHE A 61 10.36 -17.08 -2.17
CA PHE A 61 9.71 -15.81 -1.88
C PHE A 61 10.71 -14.71 -1.50
N LEU A 62 11.66 -15.02 -0.62
CA LEU A 62 12.72 -14.08 -0.21
C LEU A 62 13.68 -13.74 -1.37
N ALA A 63 13.93 -14.67 -2.29
CA ALA A 63 14.73 -14.39 -3.48
C ALA A 63 13.99 -13.46 -4.46
N ASP A 64 12.68 -13.61 -4.58
CA ASP A 64 11.83 -12.77 -5.43
C ASP A 64 11.73 -11.33 -4.89
N ILE A 65 11.62 -11.15 -3.57
CA ILE A 65 11.75 -9.84 -2.92
C ILE A 65 13.11 -9.20 -3.22
N LYS A 66 14.21 -9.95 -3.07
CA LYS A 66 15.56 -9.42 -3.38
C LYS A 66 15.68 -9.00 -4.84
N LYS A 67 15.03 -9.73 -5.75
CA LYS A 67 14.97 -9.37 -7.17
C LYS A 67 14.25 -8.04 -7.35
N ASN A 68 13.12 -7.83 -6.69
CA ASN A 68 12.38 -6.57 -6.74
C ASN A 68 13.21 -5.39 -6.23
N GLN A 69 13.82 -5.53 -5.05
CA GLN A 69 14.72 -4.52 -4.49
C GLN A 69 15.89 -4.18 -5.42
N LYS A 70 16.47 -5.19 -6.09
CA LYS A 70 17.52 -4.97 -7.09
C LYS A 70 16.99 -4.20 -8.30
N THR A 71 15.77 -4.49 -8.76
CA THR A 71 15.14 -3.76 -9.86
C THR A 71 14.89 -2.30 -9.49
N LEU A 72 14.30 -2.03 -8.32
CA LEU A 72 14.10 -0.65 -7.83
C LEU A 72 15.43 0.13 -7.78
N LYS A 73 16.49 -0.51 -7.25
CA LYS A 73 17.83 0.07 -7.25
C LYS A 73 18.36 0.38 -8.66
N ASN A 74 18.14 -0.52 -9.62
CA ASN A 74 18.58 -0.32 -11.00
C ASN A 74 17.83 0.83 -11.70
N LEU A 75 16.62 1.15 -11.26
CA LEU A 75 15.85 2.32 -11.69
C LEU A 75 16.32 3.64 -11.02
N GLY A 76 17.32 3.58 -10.13
CA GLY A 76 17.81 4.75 -9.39
C GLY A 76 16.93 5.11 -8.18
N LEU A 77 16.01 4.24 -7.77
CA LEU A 77 15.12 4.47 -6.63
C LEU A 77 15.78 4.05 -5.32
N PRO A 78 15.41 4.66 -4.18
CA PRO A 78 15.86 4.20 -2.87
C PRO A 78 15.39 2.76 -2.60
N PRO A 79 16.11 2.00 -1.74
CA PRO A 79 15.62 0.69 -1.31
C PRO A 79 14.28 0.88 -0.58
N SER A 80 13.30 0.07 -0.94
CA SER A 80 11.99 0.16 -0.31
C SER A 80 12.10 -0.26 1.16
N ARG A 81 11.50 0.53 2.05
CA ARG A 81 11.45 0.31 3.50
C ARG A 81 10.19 -0.41 3.95
N HIS A 82 9.21 -0.54 3.07
CA HIS A 82 7.86 -1.01 3.40
C HIS A 82 7.44 -2.08 2.40
N PHE A 83 6.67 -3.06 2.88
CA PHE A 83 6.27 -4.20 2.07
C PHE A 83 4.78 -4.48 2.24
N ALA A 84 4.13 -4.94 1.17
CA ALA A 84 2.78 -5.47 1.25
C ALA A 84 2.79 -6.94 0.86
N TYR A 85 2.10 -7.77 1.63
CA TYR A 85 1.95 -9.19 1.29
C TYR A 85 1.04 -9.33 0.05
N PRO A 86 1.51 -9.90 -1.07
CA PRO A 86 0.62 -10.27 -2.17
C PRO A 86 -0.53 -11.12 -1.64
N PHE A 87 -1.76 -10.83 -2.10
CA PHE A 87 -3.00 -11.49 -1.67
C PHE A 87 -3.33 -11.36 -0.17
N GLY A 88 -2.49 -10.68 0.63
CA GLY A 88 -2.63 -10.58 2.07
C GLY A 88 -2.25 -11.84 2.84
N GLU A 89 -1.63 -12.80 2.18
CA GLU A 89 -1.30 -14.08 2.79
C GLU A 89 -0.02 -13.99 3.61
N VAL A 90 -0.10 -14.47 4.84
CA VAL A 90 1.00 -14.39 5.80
C VAL A 90 1.09 -15.68 6.60
N SER A 91 2.31 -16.17 6.77
CA SER A 91 2.65 -17.22 7.74
C SER A 91 3.52 -16.65 8.85
N PRO A 92 3.52 -17.25 10.06
CA PRO A 92 4.41 -16.80 11.15
C PRO A 92 5.89 -16.79 10.73
N ALA A 93 6.33 -17.79 9.97
CA ALA A 93 7.69 -17.88 9.47
C ALA A 93 8.03 -16.74 8.49
N LEU A 94 7.11 -16.41 7.58
CA LEU A 94 7.29 -15.30 6.65
C LEU A 94 7.33 -13.95 7.38
N LYS A 95 6.37 -13.71 8.28
CA LYS A 95 6.32 -12.48 9.09
C LYS A 95 7.61 -12.28 9.90
N GLN A 96 8.10 -13.35 10.53
CA GLN A 96 9.36 -13.36 11.25
C GLN A 96 10.57 -13.09 10.35
N ALA A 97 10.57 -13.60 9.12
CA ALA A 97 11.64 -13.34 8.16
C ALA A 97 11.62 -11.88 7.68
N LEU A 98 10.44 -11.29 7.47
CA LEU A 98 10.32 -9.96 6.89
C LEU A 98 10.41 -8.81 7.91
N ARG A 99 10.07 -9.02 9.19
CA ARG A 99 10.16 -7.97 10.24
C ARG A 99 11.55 -7.37 10.46
N THR A 100 12.59 -8.07 10.02
CA THR A 100 14.00 -7.60 10.12
C THR A 100 14.48 -6.91 8.85
N ARG A 101 13.64 -6.86 7.81
CA ARG A 101 13.97 -6.36 6.48
C ARG A 101 13.21 -5.09 6.12
N PHE A 102 11.96 -5.00 6.58
CA PHE A 102 11.09 -3.86 6.32
C PHE A 102 10.63 -3.25 7.65
N ALA A 103 10.45 -1.93 7.63
CA ALA A 103 9.92 -1.16 8.75
C ALA A 103 8.44 -1.46 8.98
N THR A 104 7.67 -1.66 7.90
CA THR A 104 6.30 -2.14 7.99
C THR A 104 5.94 -3.18 6.94
N LEU A 105 4.95 -4.02 7.27
CA LEU A 105 4.43 -5.10 6.46
C LEU A 105 2.90 -4.99 6.44
N ARG A 106 2.30 -4.73 5.27
CA ARG A 106 0.87 -4.44 5.13
C ARG A 106 0.10 -5.63 4.56
N GLY A 107 -0.98 -5.99 5.24
CA GLY A 107 -1.95 -6.99 4.82
C GLY A 107 -3.11 -6.38 4.03
N VAL A 108 -4.26 -7.03 4.05
CA VAL A 108 -5.46 -6.65 3.27
C VAL A 108 -6.75 -6.66 4.10
N ILE A 109 -6.64 -6.94 5.39
CA ILE A 109 -7.79 -7.05 6.29
C ILE A 109 -8.13 -5.67 6.81
N SER A 110 -9.42 -5.30 6.76
CA SER A 110 -9.89 -4.04 7.32
C SER A 110 -9.69 -4.01 8.84
N PRO A 111 -9.32 -2.87 9.43
CA PRO A 111 -9.12 -2.78 10.88
C PRO A 111 -10.45 -2.83 11.62
N ASN A 112 -10.50 -3.62 12.69
CA ASN A 112 -11.63 -3.68 13.63
C ASN A 112 -11.39 -2.83 14.88
N ASN A 113 -10.19 -2.27 15.05
CA ASN A 113 -9.82 -1.38 16.13
C ASN A 113 -8.65 -0.47 15.69
N PRO A 114 -8.36 0.62 16.43
CA PRO A 114 -7.33 1.60 16.07
C PRO A 114 -5.88 1.10 16.10
N SER A 115 -5.61 -0.01 16.79
CA SER A 115 -4.25 -0.53 16.97
C SER A 115 -3.76 -1.22 15.71
N GLN A 116 -2.47 -1.01 15.41
CA GLN A 116 -1.81 -1.56 14.23
C GLN A 116 -0.55 -2.30 14.66
N ASP A 117 -0.34 -3.50 14.12
CA ASP A 117 0.95 -4.19 14.20
C ASP A 117 1.78 -3.79 12.98
N ALA A 118 2.92 -3.13 13.18
CA ALA A 118 3.80 -2.74 12.08
C ALA A 118 4.20 -3.93 11.18
N ASN A 119 4.20 -5.16 11.70
CA ASN A 119 4.53 -6.37 10.95
C ASN A 119 3.32 -7.05 10.29
N LEU A 120 2.12 -6.51 10.46
CA LEU A 120 0.89 -6.90 9.77
C LEU A 120 -0.15 -5.77 9.87
N LEU A 121 0.07 -4.69 9.13
CA LEU A 121 -0.84 -3.55 9.09
C LEU A 121 -2.16 -3.97 8.44
N ASN A 122 -3.27 -3.56 9.05
CA ASN A 122 -4.60 -3.66 8.48
C ASN A 122 -4.80 -2.56 7.43
N ALA A 123 -5.54 -2.86 6.37
CA ALA A 123 -5.85 -1.93 5.30
C ALA A 123 -7.23 -2.20 4.71
N MET A 124 -8.01 -1.15 4.50
CA MET A 124 -9.32 -1.22 3.87
C MET A 124 -9.20 -1.19 2.36
N ARG A 125 -9.91 -2.11 1.72
CA ARG A 125 -10.03 -2.19 0.27
C ARG A 125 -10.96 -1.09 -0.23
N LEU A 126 -10.68 -0.54 -1.40
CA LEU A 126 -11.57 0.37 -2.15
C LEU A 126 -11.89 -0.27 -3.50
N TYR A 127 -12.69 -1.34 -3.50
CA TYR A 127 -12.91 -2.22 -4.67
C TYR A 127 -14.34 -2.19 -5.21
N SER A 128 -15.29 -1.74 -4.39
CA SER A 128 -16.72 -1.70 -4.69
C SER A 128 -17.40 -0.61 -3.87
N ASP A 129 -18.61 -0.21 -4.27
CA ASP A 129 -19.40 0.81 -3.56
C ASP A 129 -19.52 0.49 -2.06
N ASP A 130 -19.83 -0.75 -1.69
CA ASP A 130 -19.90 -1.16 -0.28
C ASP A 130 -18.61 -0.90 0.50
N THR A 131 -17.45 -1.19 -0.11
CA THR A 131 -16.15 -0.96 0.53
C THR A 131 -15.79 0.52 0.58
N ILE A 132 -16.26 1.32 -0.38
CA ILE A 132 -16.13 2.77 -0.40
C ILE A 132 -16.97 3.37 0.74
N GLU A 133 -18.24 2.97 0.90
CA GLU A 133 -19.09 3.42 1.99
C GLU A 133 -18.50 3.06 3.35
N ALA A 134 -17.99 1.82 3.50
CA ALA A 134 -17.33 1.39 4.72
C ALA A 134 -16.09 2.25 5.04
N ALA A 135 -15.28 2.57 4.02
CA ALA A 135 -14.14 3.45 4.20
C ALA A 135 -14.55 4.88 4.61
N ILE A 136 -15.58 5.44 3.97
CA ILE A 136 -16.10 6.77 4.31
C ILE A 136 -16.64 6.80 5.74
N ALA A 137 -17.36 5.75 6.17
CA ALA A 137 -17.82 5.61 7.54
C ALA A 137 -16.64 5.56 8.53
N GLN A 138 -15.60 4.76 8.24
CA GLN A 138 -14.44 4.69 9.12
C GLN A 138 -13.62 5.99 9.13
N ILE A 139 -13.62 6.77 8.05
CA ILE A 139 -13.01 8.11 7.99
C ILE A 139 -13.74 9.10 8.89
N SER A 140 -15.09 9.05 8.95
CA SER A 140 -15.85 10.00 9.78
C SER A 140 -15.62 9.78 11.28
N GLU A 141 -15.31 8.54 11.67
CA GLU A 141 -14.99 8.15 13.04
C GLU A 141 -13.59 8.61 13.50
N LEU A 142 -12.70 9.09 12.61
CA LEU A 142 -11.32 9.46 12.95
C LEU A 142 -11.22 10.60 13.98
N THR A 143 -12.25 11.43 14.09
CA THR A 143 -12.32 12.54 15.04
C THR A 143 -12.49 12.05 16.48
N GLU A 144 -13.37 11.08 16.68
CA GLU A 144 -13.66 10.46 17.99
C GLU A 144 -12.66 9.35 18.32
N THR A 145 -12.23 8.60 17.29
CA THR A 145 -11.32 7.47 17.43
C THR A 145 -10.14 7.63 16.46
N PRO A 146 -9.12 8.45 16.82
CA PRO A 146 -7.94 8.64 15.99
C PRO A 146 -7.20 7.33 15.77
N GLN A 147 -6.95 6.99 14.51
CA GLN A 147 -6.23 5.78 14.13
C GLN A 147 -5.38 6.00 12.89
N TRP A 148 -4.35 5.16 12.73
CA TRP A 148 -3.62 5.07 11.47
C TRP A 148 -4.41 4.20 10.49
N LEU A 149 -5.18 4.87 9.62
CA LEU A 149 -6.05 4.22 8.65
C LEU A 149 -5.36 4.06 7.30
N HIS A 150 -5.22 2.81 6.84
CA HIS A 150 -4.72 2.51 5.50
C HIS A 150 -5.88 2.20 4.57
N LEU A 151 -5.93 2.90 3.43
CA LEU A 151 -6.88 2.63 2.35
C LEU A 151 -6.08 2.22 1.11
N PHE A 152 -6.56 1.24 0.34
CA PHE A 152 -5.86 0.79 -0.86
C PHE A 152 -6.78 0.30 -1.97
N THR A 153 -6.30 0.44 -3.20
CA THR A 153 -6.92 -0.03 -4.44
C THR A 153 -5.81 -0.41 -5.43
N HIS A 154 -6.10 -1.23 -6.44
CA HIS A 154 -5.12 -1.62 -7.46
C HIS A 154 -5.13 -0.73 -8.69
N ASP A 155 -6.31 -0.18 -9.03
CA ASP A 155 -6.48 0.69 -10.18
C ASP A 155 -7.62 1.69 -9.94
N VAL A 156 -7.48 2.88 -10.51
CA VAL A 156 -8.52 3.92 -10.52
C VAL A 156 -8.78 4.31 -11.97
N ARG A 157 -9.88 3.83 -12.54
CA ARG A 157 -10.23 4.02 -13.96
C ARG A 157 -11.72 3.80 -14.22
N ASP A 158 -12.22 4.25 -15.37
CA ASP A 158 -13.66 4.23 -15.69
C ASP A 158 -14.28 2.83 -15.69
N MET A 159 -13.52 1.83 -16.18
CA MET A 159 -13.88 0.41 -16.10
C MET A 159 -12.87 -0.31 -15.22
N PRO A 160 -12.99 -0.22 -13.87
CA PRO A 160 -11.98 -0.74 -12.97
C PRO A 160 -11.92 -2.27 -13.04
N SER A 161 -10.77 -2.82 -12.64
CA SER A 161 -10.69 -4.25 -12.34
C SER A 161 -11.55 -4.60 -11.12
N GLN A 162 -11.72 -5.89 -10.84
CA GLN A 162 -12.40 -6.35 -9.60
C GLN A 162 -11.66 -5.94 -8.30
N TYR A 163 -10.44 -5.40 -8.41
CA TYR A 163 -9.62 -4.93 -7.29
C TYR A 163 -9.38 -3.41 -7.34
N GLY A 164 -10.13 -2.70 -8.19
CA GLY A 164 -10.03 -1.26 -8.44
C GLY A 164 -11.30 -0.49 -8.07
N CYS A 165 -11.30 0.82 -8.31
CA CYS A 165 -12.49 1.66 -8.20
C CYS A 165 -12.57 2.70 -9.32
N THR A 166 -13.72 3.33 -9.49
CA THR A 166 -13.88 4.42 -10.46
C THR A 166 -13.24 5.72 -9.93
N PRO A 167 -12.85 6.67 -10.81
CA PRO A 167 -12.40 7.99 -10.38
C PRO A 167 -13.44 8.73 -9.53
N GLU A 168 -14.73 8.55 -9.83
CA GLU A 168 -15.83 9.11 -9.04
C GLU A 168 -15.84 8.56 -7.61
N ASN A 169 -15.77 7.24 -7.44
CA ASN A 169 -15.70 6.63 -6.11
C ASN A 169 -14.45 7.03 -5.35
N PHE A 170 -13.29 7.08 -6.02
CA PHE A 170 -12.07 7.56 -5.41
C PHE A 170 -12.18 9.03 -4.96
N ALA A 171 -12.87 9.88 -5.73
CA ALA A 171 -13.11 11.28 -5.38
C ALA A 171 -13.96 11.44 -4.12
N ARG A 172 -14.93 10.55 -3.92
CA ARG A 172 -15.77 10.52 -2.70
C ARG A 172 -14.92 10.23 -1.47
N VAL A 173 -14.00 9.26 -1.55
CA VAL A 173 -13.05 8.95 -0.48
C VAL A 173 -12.12 10.14 -0.20
N VAL A 174 -11.53 10.74 -1.24
CA VAL A 174 -10.67 11.93 -1.11
C VAL A 174 -11.42 13.07 -0.41
N SER A 175 -12.67 13.31 -0.80
CA SER A 175 -13.52 14.34 -0.20
C SER A 175 -13.81 14.06 1.28
N ALA A 176 -14.08 12.81 1.65
CA ALA A 176 -14.30 12.40 3.03
C ALA A 176 -13.03 12.60 3.89
N VAL A 177 -11.85 12.21 3.38
CA VAL A 177 -10.56 12.42 4.08
C VAL A 177 -10.28 13.91 4.27
N LYS A 178 -10.58 14.73 3.26
CA LYS A 178 -10.40 16.18 3.35
C LYS A 178 -11.32 16.79 4.40
N ALA A 179 -12.58 16.36 4.43
CA ALA A 179 -13.57 16.84 5.39
C ALA A 179 -13.26 16.43 6.83
N SER A 180 -12.63 15.27 7.05
CA SER A 180 -12.25 14.82 8.40
C SER A 180 -11.06 15.60 8.97
N GLY A 181 -10.30 16.33 8.15
CA GLY A 181 -9.09 17.02 8.56
C GLY A 181 -7.94 16.07 8.91
N ALA A 182 -8.04 14.79 8.54
CA ALA A 182 -7.01 13.80 8.79
C ALA A 182 -5.71 14.16 8.05
N LEU A 183 -4.57 13.94 8.72
CA LEU A 183 -3.27 14.12 8.12
C LEU A 183 -2.99 12.95 7.16
N VAL A 184 -2.84 13.25 5.87
CA VAL A 184 -2.49 12.26 4.85
C VAL A 184 -0.97 12.20 4.67
N LEU A 185 -0.41 11.01 4.84
CA LEU A 185 1.02 10.76 4.76
C LEU A 185 1.29 9.50 3.96
N THR A 186 2.48 9.43 3.38
CA THR A 186 3.05 8.13 2.97
C THR A 186 3.26 7.23 4.19
N VAL A 187 3.37 5.92 3.97
CA VAL A 187 3.53 4.93 5.02
C VAL A 187 4.83 5.17 5.79
N ASP A 188 5.94 5.49 5.14
CA ASP A 188 7.19 5.81 5.85
C ASP A 188 7.06 7.06 6.71
N GLN A 189 6.46 8.15 6.19
CA GLN A 189 6.24 9.38 6.96
C GLN A 189 5.36 9.15 8.18
N ALA A 190 4.26 8.40 8.02
CA ALA A 190 3.37 8.06 9.12
C ALA A 190 4.09 7.20 10.18
N PHE A 191 4.82 6.18 9.74
CA PHE A 191 5.56 5.29 10.62
C PHE A 191 6.63 6.04 11.42
N GLN A 192 7.44 6.88 10.78
CA GLN A 192 8.44 7.71 11.46
C GLN A 192 7.80 8.65 12.50
N LYS A 193 6.67 9.27 12.17
CA LYS A 193 5.93 10.15 13.08
C LYS A 193 5.41 9.40 14.32
N LEU A 194 4.97 8.15 14.15
CA LEU A 194 4.51 7.31 15.26
C LEU A 194 5.67 6.86 16.15
N GLN A 195 6.79 6.41 15.57
CA GLN A 195 7.98 6.02 16.33
C GLN A 195 8.55 7.16 17.19
N GLN A 196 8.53 8.39 16.66
CA GLN A 196 8.96 9.57 17.42
C GLN A 196 8.07 9.84 18.65
N ARG A 197 6.77 9.58 18.55
CA ARG A 197 5.85 9.75 19.69
C ARG A 197 6.12 8.73 20.79
N GLU A 198 6.35 7.47 20.42
CA GLU A 198 6.65 6.38 21.37
C GLU A 198 8.00 6.57 22.08
N THR A 199 8.95 7.27 21.45
CA THR A 199 10.27 7.53 22.06
C THR A 199 10.25 8.70 23.06
N ILE A 200 9.22 9.55 22.99
CA ILE A 200 9.08 10.75 23.83
C ILE A 200 8.12 10.50 25.03
N SER A 201 7.28 9.46 24.95
CA SER A 201 6.38 9.00 26.03
C SER A 201 7.08 8.08 27.02
#